data_AF-A0A6L7EMC2-F1
#
_entry.id   AF-A0A6L7EMC2-F1
#
_cell.length_a   1.000
_cell.length_b   1.000
_cell.length_c   1.000
_cell.angle_alpha   90.00
_cell.angle_beta   90.00
_cell.angle_gamma   90.00
#
_symmetry.space_group_name_H-M   'P 1'
#
loop_
_entity.id
_entity.type
_entity.pdbx_description
1 polymer ?
#
loop_
_entity_poly.entity_id
_entity_poly.type
_entity_poly.pdbx_seq_one_letter_code
_entity_poly.pdbx_strand_id
1 'polypeptide(L)'
;MAIVERERASPWPFVAMAGMAGCFFLYAASVLLAPWWAVAALLAFWTGLLVVACRWFTRRPRLSVVLPVVALVVWWVVLLVGAALLDW
;
A
#
# COMPACT_ATOMS: atom_id res chain seq x y z
N MET A 1 -25.59 4.75 37.10
CA MET A 1 -25.55 4.02 35.81
C MET A 1 -24.33 4.55 35.05
N ALA A 2 -23.19 3.87 35.16
CA ALA A 2 -21.97 4.29 34.45
C ALA A 2 -22.17 4.00 32.96
N ILE A 3 -22.19 5.05 32.14
CA ILE A 3 -22.16 4.95 30.69
C ILE A 3 -20.82 4.30 30.35
N VAL A 4 -20.85 3.06 29.86
CA VAL A 4 -19.65 2.39 29.33
C VAL A 4 -19.14 3.27 28.20
N GLU A 5 -18.00 3.90 28.41
CA GLU A 5 -17.34 4.73 27.40
C GLU A 5 -17.00 3.80 26.22
N ARG A 6 -17.76 3.90 25.13
CA ARG A 6 -17.55 3.07 23.94
C ARG A 6 -16.19 3.45 23.37
N GLU A 7 -15.21 2.55 23.44
CA GLU A 7 -13.93 2.72 22.76
C GLU A 7 -14.19 3.10 21.30
N ARG A 8 -13.79 4.31 20.92
CA ARG A 8 -13.98 4.81 19.55
C ARG A 8 -13.11 3.97 18.62
N ALA A 9 -13.74 3.34 17.63
CA ALA A 9 -13.03 2.64 16.57
C ALA A 9 -12.06 3.61 15.88
N SER A 10 -10.81 3.17 15.72
CA SER A 10 -9.78 3.98 15.06
C SER A 10 -10.08 4.12 13.57
N PRO A 11 -10.03 5.32 12.98
CA PRO A 11 -10.31 5.51 11.54
C PRO A 11 -9.14 5.12 10.64
N TRP A 12 -7.92 5.05 11.18
CA TRP A 12 -6.68 4.85 10.42
C TRP A 12 -6.63 3.62 9.52
N PRO A 13 -7.14 2.44 9.93
CA PRO A 13 -7.19 1.28 9.07
C PRO A 13 -8.01 1.49 7.79
N PHE A 14 -9.08 2.28 7.84
CA PHE A 14 -9.88 2.60 6.65
C PHE A 14 -9.13 3.50 5.68
N VAL A 15 -8.43 4.51 6.21
CA VAL A 15 -7.54 5.37 5.43
C VAL A 15 -6.43 4.53 4.78
N ALA A 16 -5.86 3.58 5.53
CA ALA A 16 -4.86 2.66 5.02
C ALA A 16 -5.41 1.79 3.88
N MET A 17 -6.58 1.17 4.04
CA MET A 17 -7.19 0.34 2.99
C MET A 17 -7.51 1.16 1.73
N ALA A 18 -8.08 2.36 1.89
CA ALA A 18 -8.35 3.26 0.76
C ALA A 18 -7.07 3.64 0.01
N GLY A 19 -6.00 3.97 0.76
CA GLY A 19 -4.68 4.24 0.17
C GLY A 19 -4.09 3.02 -0.54
N MET A 20 -4.21 1.83 0.04
CA MET A 20 -3.73 0.58 -0.58
C MET A 20 -4.49 0.26 -1.87
N ALA A 21 -5.80 0.47 -1.89
CA ALA A 21 -6.62 0.32 -3.09
C ALA A 21 -6.20 1.32 -4.18
N GLY A 22 -5.94 2.58 -3.84
CA GLY A 22 -5.38 3.57 -4.78
C GLY A 22 -4.03 3.12 -5.35
N CYS A 23 -3.13 2.63 -4.50
CA CYS A 23 -1.82 2.13 -4.93
C CYS A 23 -1.92 0.92 -5.87
N PHE A 24 -2.93 0.05 -5.70
CA PHE A 24 -3.14 -1.08 -6.61
C PHE A 24 -3.27 -0.63 -8.07
N PHE A 25 -4.06 0.42 -8.31
CA PHE A 25 -4.23 0.94 -9.67
C PHE A 25 -2.94 1.52 -10.24
N LEU A 26 -2.13 2.21 -9.42
CA LEU A 26 -0.81 2.70 -9.86
C LEU A 26 0.11 1.54 -10.27
N TYR A 27 0.14 0.48 -9.47
CA TYR A 27 0.95 -0.70 -9.73
C TYR A 27 0.47 -1.44 -10.99
N ALA A 28 -0.84 -1.69 -11.11
CA ALA A 28 -1.42 -2.39 -12.25
C ALA A 28 -1.27 -1.59 -13.57
N ALA A 29 -1.48 -0.27 -13.52
CA ALA A 29 -1.30 0.61 -14.67
C ALA A 29 0.17 0.74 -15.12
N SER A 30 1.13 0.35 -14.28
CA SER A 30 2.56 0.45 -14.61
C SER A 30 2.97 -0.43 -15.79
N VAL A 31 2.16 -1.39 -16.24
CA VAL A 31 2.40 -2.16 -17.49
C VAL A 31 2.49 -1.29 -18.74
N LEU A 32 1.95 -0.07 -18.69
CA LEU A 32 2.07 0.92 -19.76
C LEU A 32 3.47 1.57 -19.84
N LEU A 33 4.27 1.42 -18.79
CA LEU A 33 5.58 2.05 -18.65
C LEU A 33 6.68 0.99 -18.50
N ALA A 34 6.44 -0.04 -17.70
CA ALA A 34 7.41 -1.05 -17.29
C ALA A 34 7.14 -2.42 -17.94
N PRO A 35 8.17 -3.27 -18.09
CA PRO A 35 8.00 -4.63 -18.58
C PRO A 35 7.16 -5.46 -17.60
N TRP A 36 6.42 -6.44 -18.13
CA TRP A 36 5.44 -7.22 -17.38
C TRP A 36 5.99 -7.89 -16.12
N TRP A 37 7.26 -8.32 -16.12
CA TRP A 37 7.90 -8.96 -14.97
C TRP A 37 8.13 -7.98 -13.82
N ALA A 38 8.45 -6.71 -14.11
CA ALA A 38 8.65 -5.68 -13.10
C ALA A 38 7.30 -5.33 -12.45
N VAL A 39 6.25 -5.24 -13.27
CA VAL A 39 4.87 -5.06 -12.80
C VAL A 39 4.41 -6.23 -11.94
N ALA A 40 4.71 -7.47 -12.35
CA ALA A 40 4.39 -8.66 -11.55
C ALA A 40 5.11 -8.63 -10.18
N ALA A 41 6.39 -8.25 -10.15
CA ALA A 41 7.14 -8.10 -8.91
C ALA A 41 6.57 -6.98 -8.01
N LEU A 42 6.22 -5.83 -8.60
CA LEU A 42 5.54 -4.74 -7.90
C LEU A 42 4.21 -5.23 -7.30
N LEU A 43 3.35 -5.89 -8.08
CA LEU A 43 2.07 -6.41 -7.60
C LEU A 43 2.24 -7.45 -6.49
N ALA A 44 3.24 -8.34 -6.60
CA ALA A 44 3.56 -9.30 -5.53
C ALA A 44 3.98 -8.58 -4.24
N PHE A 45 4.82 -7.55 -4.36
CA PHE A 45 5.22 -6.71 -3.22
C PHE A 45 4.01 -6.00 -2.60
N TRP A 46 3.13 -5.42 -3.41
CA TRP A 46 1.90 -4.79 -2.97
C TRP A 46 0.97 -5.78 -2.24
N THR A 47 0.83 -7.01 -2.74
CA THR A 47 0.07 -8.07 -2.05
C THR A 47 0.66 -8.37 -0.67
N GLY A 48 1.98 -8.41 -0.55
CA GLY A 48 2.66 -8.51 0.73
C GLY A 48 2.27 -7.39 1.70
N LEU A 49 2.31 -6.14 1.23
CA LEU A 49 1.88 -4.97 2.02
C LEU A 49 0.39 -5.04 2.38
N LEU A 50 -0.48 -5.49 1.48
CA LEU A 50 -1.90 -5.66 1.74
C LEU A 50 -2.13 -6.66 2.89
N VAL A 51 -1.43 -7.80 2.87
CA VAL A 51 -1.51 -8.79 3.95
C VAL A 51 -1.07 -8.17 5.28
N VAL A 52 0.01 -7.40 5.29
CA VAL A 52 0.44 -6.66 6.50
C VAL A 52 -0.64 -5.67 6.94
N ALA A 53 -1.28 -4.97 6.01
CA ALA A 53 -2.32 -3.99 6.28
C ALA A 53 -3.55 -4.65 6.93
N CYS A 54 -3.98 -5.81 6.42
CA CYS A 54 -5.03 -6.62 7.02
C CYS A 54 -4.66 -7.09 8.44
N ARG A 55 -3.40 -7.51 8.66
CA ARG A 55 -2.93 -7.96 9.99
C ARG A 55 -2.82 -6.80 10.99
N TRP A 56 -2.46 -5.61 10.53
CA TRP A 56 -2.31 -4.42 11.35
C TRP A 56 -3.62 -3.69 11.60
N PHE A 57 -4.66 -4.02 10.85
CA PHE A 57 -5.99 -3.41 10.95
C PHE A 57 -6.47 -3.30 12.40
N THR A 58 -6.34 -4.38 13.17
CA THR A 58 -6.70 -4.39 14.61
C THR A 58 -5.49 -4.26 15.52
N ARG A 59 -4.36 -4.90 15.18
CA ARG A 59 -3.19 -4.98 16.08
C ARG A 59 -2.45 -3.65 16.22
N ARG A 60 -2.39 -2.84 15.16
CA ARG A 60 -1.58 -1.62 15.07
C ARG A 60 -2.27 -0.57 14.18
N PRO A 61 -3.49 -0.11 14.53
CA PRO A 61 -4.34 0.66 13.62
C PRO A 61 -3.69 1.97 13.14
N ARG A 62 -3.00 2.70 14.02
CA ARG A 62 -2.32 3.95 13.65
C ARG A 62 -1.16 3.75 12.67
N LEU A 63 -0.46 2.62 12.76
CA LEU A 63 0.70 2.32 11.90
C LEU A 63 0.30 1.78 10.53
N SER A 64 -0.95 1.33 10.36
CA SER A 64 -1.43 0.82 9.08
C SER A 64 -1.34 1.85 7.95
N VAL A 65 -1.46 3.15 8.26
CA VAL A 65 -1.36 4.24 7.28
C VAL A 65 0.04 4.38 6.65
N VAL A 66 1.07 3.83 7.28
CA VAL A 66 2.44 3.85 6.74
C VAL A 66 2.54 2.95 5.50
N LEU A 67 1.73 1.90 5.40
CA LEU A 67 1.81 0.92 4.32
C LEU A 67 1.51 1.49 2.92
N PRO A 68 0.43 2.27 2.69
CA PRO A 68 0.24 2.92 1.39
C PRO A 68 1.33 3.96 1.07
N VAL A 69 1.90 4.61 2.09
CA VAL A 69 3.04 5.54 1.87
C VAL A 69 4.26 4.76 1.38
N VAL A 70 4.59 3.64 2.02
CA VAL A 70 5.68 2.75 1.59
C VAL A 70 5.41 2.23 0.18
N ALA A 71 4.18 1.80 -0.12
CA ALA A 71 3.80 1.35 -1.45
C ALA A 71 4.04 2.44 -2.51
N LEU A 72 3.63 3.68 -2.24
CA LEU A 72 3.80 4.80 -3.15
C LEU A 72 5.29 5.11 -3.39
N VAL A 73 6.09 5.14 -2.33
CA VAL A 73 7.53 5.42 -2.42
C VAL A 73 8.26 4.33 -3.20
N VAL A 74 7.99 3.06 -2.90
CA VAL A 74 8.63 1.93 -3.61
C VAL A 74 8.28 1.97 -5.09
N TRP A 75 7.01 2.21 -5.44
CA TRP A 75 6.59 2.34 -6.82
C TRP A 75 7.35 3.45 -7.55
N TRP A 76 7.42 4.64 -6.95
CA TRP A 76 8.11 5.77 -7.55
C TRP A 76 9.61 5.49 -7.75
N VAL A 77 10.28 4.91 -6.75
CA VAL A 77 11.69 4.53 -6.84
C VAL A 77 11.90 3.48 -7.93
N VAL A 78 11.08 2.45 -8.01
CA VAL A 78 11.23 1.38 -9.02
C VAL A 78 11.07 1.93 -10.42
N LEU A 79 10.07 2.78 -10.69
CA LEU A 79 9.90 3.38 -12.01
C LEU A 79 11.03 4.35 -12.35
N LEU A 80 11.46 5.19 -11.40
CA LEU A 80 12.57 6.12 -11.64
C LEU A 80 13.87 5.37 -11.96
N VAL A 81 14.17 4.33 -11.19
CA VAL A 81 15.38 3.51 -11.36
C VAL A 81 15.30 2.67 -12.63
N GLY A 82 14.13 2.11 -12.95
CA GLY A 82 13.88 1.40 -14.21
C GLY A 82 14.16 2.29 -15.41
N ALA A 83 13.56 3.49 -15.43
CA ALA A 83 13.76 4.44 -16.51
C ALA A 83 15.21 4.93 -16.62
N ALA A 84 15.87 5.17 -15.48
CA ALA A 84 17.23 5.72 -15.48
C ALA A 84 18.33 4.70 -15.80
N LEU A 85 18.17 3.43 -15.38
CA LEU A 85 19.24 2.42 -15.45
C LEU A 85 18.96 1.28 -16.43
N LEU A 86 17.69 1.03 -16.75
CA LEU A 86 17.27 -0.13 -17.52
C LEU A 86 16.51 0.24 -18.81
N ASP A 87 16.30 1.54 -19.05
CA ASP A 87 15.72 2.14 -20.26
C ASP A 87 14.30 1.63 -20.57
N TRP A 88 13.49 1.48 -19.51
CA TRP A 88 12.05 1.22 -19.58
C TRP A 88 11.28 2.07 -18.58
#